data_AF-A0A4V2BFJ7-F1
#
_entry.id   AF-A0A4V2BFJ7-F1
#
_cell.length_a   1.000
_cell.length_b   1.000
_cell.length_c   1.000
_cell.angle_alpha   90.00
_cell.angle_beta   90.00
_cell.angle_gamma   90.00
#
_symmetry.space_group_name_H-M   'P 1'
#
loop_
_entity.id
_entity.type
_entity.pdbx_description
1 polymer ?
#
loop_
_entity_poly.entity_id
_entity_poly.type
_entity_poly.pdbx_seq_one_letter_code
_entity_poly.pdbx_strand_id
1 'polypeptide(L)'
;MQTFLPLKNQALGQSASTDAPNPVMVVEFEGQKIGLSFDKIIGQQPILIRQLADYISNVPGFSGNTVLANGEPAIILSPKVFAQQYFSKRSRAS
;
A
#
# COMPACT_ATOMS: atom_id res chain seq x y z
N MET A 1 12.94 -4.65 9.63
CA MET A 1 12.38 -3.30 9.84
C MET A 1 11.43 -3.00 8.69
N GLN A 2 10.14 -2.76 8.93
CA GLN A 2 9.16 -2.46 7.88
C GLN A 2 8.75 -0.98 7.90
N THR A 3 8.51 -0.40 6.72
CA THR A 3 8.06 0.99 6.52
C THR A 3 6.55 1.01 6.26
N PHE A 4 5.82 1.92 6.91
CA PHE A 4 4.37 2.02 6.80
C PHE A 4 3.96 3.11 5.80
N LEU A 5 3.07 2.78 4.86
CA LEU A 5 2.60 3.69 3.82
C LEU A 5 1.07 3.69 3.72
N PRO A 6 0.38 4.77 4.15
CA PRO A 6 -1.08 4.87 4.03
C PRO A 6 -1.51 4.96 2.55
N LEU A 7 -2.43 4.08 2.15
CA LEU A 7 -3.03 4.09 0.81
C LEU A 7 -4.16 5.12 0.68
N LYS A 8 -4.28 5.69 -0.53
CA LYS A 8 -5.37 6.58 -0.92
C LYS A 8 -6.74 5.92 -0.82
N ASN A 9 -7.67 6.60 -0.14
CA ASN A 9 -9.08 6.24 -0.13
C ASN A 9 -9.81 6.90 -1.33
N GLN A 10 -9.50 6.45 -2.55
CA GLN A 10 -10.02 7.06 -3.79
C GLN A 10 -11.37 6.52 -4.27
N ALA A 11 -12.09 5.76 -3.42
CA ALA A 11 -13.46 5.32 -3.69
C ALA A 11 -14.55 6.34 -3.30
N LEU A 12 -14.18 7.47 -2.67
CA LEU A 12 -15.12 8.47 -2.14
C LEU A 12 -14.78 9.87 -2.65
N GLY A 13 -14.93 10.10 -3.96
CA GLY A 13 -15.37 11.37 -4.56
C GLY A 13 -14.68 12.71 -4.19
N GLN A 14 -13.52 12.73 -3.54
CA GLN A 14 -12.85 13.99 -3.20
C GLN A 14 -11.75 14.31 -4.22
N SER A 15 -11.98 15.40 -4.97
CA SER A 15 -10.98 16.01 -5.87
C SER A 15 -9.73 16.38 -5.07
N ALA A 16 -8.59 15.87 -5.53
CA ALA A 16 -7.29 16.21 -4.97
C ALA A 16 -7.06 17.73 -5.05
N SER A 17 -6.71 18.36 -3.94
CA SER A 17 -6.14 19.71 -3.93
C SER A 17 -4.72 19.65 -4.52
N THR A 18 -4.57 20.25 -5.70
CA THR A 18 -3.42 20.18 -6.61
C THR A 18 -2.31 21.19 -6.27
N ASP A 19 -1.51 21.01 -5.22
CA ASP A 19 -0.33 21.89 -5.06
C ASP A 19 0.94 21.26 -4.47
N ALA A 20 0.93 19.97 -4.11
CA ALA A 20 2.15 19.24 -3.75
C ALA A 20 2.18 17.86 -4.43
N PRO A 21 3.33 17.43 -4.99
CA PRO A 21 3.47 16.11 -5.56
C PRO A 21 3.29 15.04 -4.47
N ASN A 22 2.41 14.07 -4.74
CA ASN A 22 2.23 12.92 -3.86
C ASN A 22 3.51 12.08 -3.81
N PRO A 23 3.94 11.58 -2.65
CA PRO A 23 5.05 10.65 -2.57
C PRO A 23 4.80 9.39 -3.40
N VAL A 24 5.85 8.88 -4.04
CA VAL A 24 5.82 7.68 -4.88
C VAL A 24 6.87 6.67 -4.40
N MET A 25 6.44 5.43 -4.15
CA MET A 25 7.35 4.29 -4.01
C MET A 25 7.60 3.68 -5.38
N VAL A 26 8.87 3.57 -5.75
CA VAL A 26 9.28 2.82 -6.94
C VAL A 26 9.52 1.37 -6.55
N VAL A 27 8.81 0.45 -7.19
CA VAL A 27 8.96 -1.00 -7.00
C VAL A 27 9.51 -1.59 -8.29
N GLU A 28 10.62 -2.29 -8.21
CA GLU A 28 11.19 -3.05 -9.31
C GLU A 28 10.78 -4.53 -9.21
N PHE A 29 10.29 -5.08 -10.31
CA PHE A 29 9.90 -6.47 -10.43
C PHE A 29 10.28 -6.96 -11.83
N GLU A 30 11.11 -8.01 -11.91
CA GLU A 30 11.58 -8.60 -13.17
C GLU A 30 12.19 -7.57 -14.15
N GLY A 31 12.98 -6.62 -13.63
CA GLY A 31 13.62 -5.55 -14.41
C GLY A 31 12.68 -4.45 -14.89
N GLN A 32 11.39 -4.55 -14.58
CA GLN A 32 10.40 -3.50 -14.86
C GLN A 32 10.06 -2.73 -13.58
N LYS A 33 9.75 -1.44 -13.71
CA LYS A 33 9.44 -0.56 -12.58
C LYS A 33 7.99 -0.10 -12.59
N ILE A 34 7.38 -0.05 -11.42
CA ILE A 34 6.09 0.64 -11.19
C ILE A 34 6.23 1.69 -10.11
N GLY A 35 5.42 2.74 -10.21
CA GLY A 35 5.24 3.73 -9.15
C GLY A 35 3.93 3.48 -8.40
N LEU A 36 4.01 3.37 -7.07
CA LEU A 36 2.84 3.38 -6.17
C LEU A 36 2.75 4.77 -5.52
N SER A 37 1.66 5.50 -5.73
CA SER A 37 1.45 6.82 -5.13
C SER A 37 0.75 6.72 -3.77
N PHE A 38 1.15 7.58 -2.83
CA PHE A 38 0.62 7.62 -1.47
C PHE A 38 0.23 9.05 -1.11
N ASP A 39 -0.69 9.22 -0.15
CA ASP A 39 -1.03 10.55 0.35
C ASP A 39 0.09 11.15 1.19
N LYS A 40 0.72 10.31 2.02
CA LYS A 40 1.74 10.74 2.97
C LYS A 40 2.67 9.57 3.31
N ILE A 41 3.93 9.88 3.62
CA ILE A 41 4.85 8.93 4.24
C ILE A 41 4.91 9.26 5.73
N ILE A 42 4.54 8.29 6.58
CA ILE A 42 4.59 8.44 8.05
C ILE A 42 5.99 8.12 8.58
N GLY A 43 6.80 7.39 7.81
CA GLY A 43 8.16 6.99 8.15
C GLY A 43 8.20 5.57 8.72
N GLN A 44 9.21 5.30 9.55
CA GLN A 44 9.36 4.03 10.26
C GLN A 44 8.93 4.24 11.71
N GLN A 45 7.95 3.46 12.17
CA GLN A 45 7.49 3.51 13.55
C GLN A 45 7.35 2.09 14.10
N PRO A 46 7.55 1.89 15.42
CA PRO A 46 7.26 0.62 16.06
C PRO A 46 5.78 0.28 15.88
N ILE A 47 5.51 -0.95 15.46
CA ILE A 47 4.16 -1.50 15.40
C ILE A 47 3.97 -2.40 16.61
N LEU A 48 2.78 -2.35 17.22
CA LEU A 48 2.39 -3.36 18.20
C LEU A 48 1.58 -4.40 17.44
N ILE A 49 2.13 -5.60 17.29
CA ILE A 49 1.43 -6.68 16.58
C ILE A 49 0.29 -7.15 17.49
N ARG A 50 -0.90 -6.61 17.24
CA ARG A 50 -2.18 -7.10 17.77
C ARG A 50 -2.96 -7.59 16.56
N GLN A 51 -3.35 -8.85 16.57
CA GLN A 51 -4.22 -9.38 15.52
C GLN A 51 -5.58 -8.70 15.65
N LEU A 52 -5.96 -7.96 14.61
CA LEU A 52 -7.34 -7.56 14.39
C LEU A 52 -8.08 -8.75 13.77
N ALA A 53 -9.38 -8.88 14.01
CA ALA A 53 -10.18 -9.96 13.43
C ALA A 53 -10.11 -9.94 11.89
N ASP A 54 -10.03 -11.11 11.27
CA ASP A 54 -9.76 -11.35 9.84
C ASP A 54 -10.90 -10.93 8.88
N TYR A 55 -11.25 -9.65 8.89
CA TYR A 55 -12.34 -9.11 8.05
C TYR A 55 -11.88 -8.69 6.64
N ILE A 56 -10.58 -8.73 6.33
CA ILE A 56 -10.00 -8.21 5.08
C ILE A 56 -9.13 -9.27 4.40
N SER A 57 -9.74 -10.37 3.93
CA SER A 57 -9.02 -11.49 3.31
C SER A 57 -8.91 -11.40 1.77
N ASN A 58 -9.60 -10.46 1.12
CA ASN A 58 -9.72 -10.42 -0.35
C ASN A 58 -8.90 -9.34 -1.06
N VAL A 59 -8.03 -8.60 -0.35
CA VAL A 59 -7.19 -7.56 -0.96
C VAL A 59 -5.88 -8.16 -1.47
N PRO A 60 -5.54 -8.00 -2.77
CA PRO A 60 -4.24 -8.41 -3.29
C PRO A 60 -3.08 -7.85 -2.49
N GLY A 61 -2.10 -8.69 -2.17
CA GLY A 61 -0.92 -8.26 -1.42
C GLY A 61 -1.18 -8.06 0.06
N PHE A 62 -2.35 -8.38 0.58
CA PHE A 62 -2.59 -8.46 2.03
C PHE A 62 -1.66 -9.52 2.65
N SER A 63 -0.89 -9.10 3.65
CA SER A 63 0.00 -9.97 4.42
C SER A 63 -0.44 -10.11 5.88
N GLY A 64 -1.43 -9.33 6.32
CA GLY A 64 -1.92 -9.32 7.69
C GLY A 64 -2.44 -7.96 8.13
N ASN A 65 -2.90 -7.91 9.38
CA ASN A 65 -3.34 -6.71 10.06
C ASN A 65 -2.44 -6.43 11.28
N THR A 66 -2.46 -5.20 11.77
CA THR A 66 -1.72 -4.79 12.96
C THR A 66 -2.43 -3.59 13.60
N VAL A 67 -1.97 -3.21 14.79
CA VAL A 67 -2.36 -1.96 15.43
C VAL A 67 -1.11 -1.09 15.55
N LEU A 68 -1.24 0.18 15.17
CA LEU A 68 -0.17 1.17 15.33
C LEU A 68 0.01 1.51 16.82
N ALA A 69 1.15 2.10 17.18
CA ALA A 69 1.44 2.45 18.59
C ALA A 69 0.42 3.44 19.19
N ASN A 70 -0.28 4.21 18.35
CA ASN A 70 -1.36 5.12 18.75
C ASN A 70 -2.74 4.43 18.89
N GLY A 71 -2.83 3.12 18.67
CA GLY A 71 -4.07 2.36 18.76
C GLY A 71 -4.88 2.27 17.46
N GLU A 72 -4.45 2.92 16.37
CA GLU A 72 -5.16 2.86 15.10
C GLU A 72 -4.95 1.51 14.39
N PRO A 73 -6.00 0.89 13.83
CA PRO A 73 -5.86 -0.32 13.03
C PRO A 73 -5.12 -0.03 11.72
N ALA A 74 -4.28 -0.99 11.32
CA ALA A 74 -3.44 -0.89 10.15
C ALA A 74 -3.39 -2.22 9.40
N ILE A 75 -3.08 -2.14 8.11
CA ILE A 75 -2.93 -3.30 7.22
C ILE A 75 -1.48 -3.38 6.76
N ILE A 76 -0.95 -4.59 6.68
CA ILE A 76 0.35 -4.87 6.10
C ILE A 76 0.13 -5.33 4.66
N LEU A 77 0.72 -4.59 3.72
CA LEU A 77 0.62 -4.85 2.29
C LEU A 77 2.00 -5.15 1.70
N SER A 78 2.01 -6.01 0.68
CA SER A 78 3.20 -6.38 -0.09
C SER A 78 3.25 -5.62 -1.42
N PRO A 79 4.15 -4.63 -1.58
CA PRO A 79 4.34 -3.90 -2.84
C PRO A 79 4.63 -4.82 -4.04
N LYS A 80 5.31 -5.95 -3.78
CA LYS A 80 5.67 -6.94 -4.80
C LYS A 80 4.44 -7.56 -5.47
N VAL A 81 3.39 -7.84 -4.71
CA VAL A 81 2.17 -8.45 -5.27
C VAL A 81 1.45 -7.49 -6.23
N PHE A 82 1.45 -6.19 -5.92
CA PHE A 82 0.91 -5.18 -6.83
C PHE A 82 1.73 -5.07 -8.12
N ALA A 83 3.07 -5.13 -8.03
CA ALA A 83 3.94 -5.16 -9.21
C ALA A 83 3.66 -6.38 -10.09
N GLN A 84 3.61 -7.57 -9.50
CA GLN A 84 3.28 -8.82 -10.18
C GLN A 84 1.95 -8.74 -10.92
N GLN A 85 0.89 -8.26 -10.25
CA GLN A 85 -0.43 -8.16 -10.86
C GLN A 85 -0.50 -7.13 -11.98
N TYR A 86 0.18 -5.99 -11.83
CA TYR A 86 0.22 -4.95 -12.86
C TYR A 86 0.84 -5.49 -14.16
N PHE A 87 2.01 -6.14 -14.07
CA PHE A 87 2.69 -6.70 -15.24
C PHE A 87 1.99 -7.94 -15.83
N SER A 88 1.35 -8.76 -14.99
CA SER A 88 0.54 -9.91 -15.45
C SER A 88 -0.70 -9.48 -16.27
N LYS A 89 -1.29 -8.32 -15.95
CA LYS A 89 -2.41 -7.77 -16.73
C LYS A 89 -1.93 -7.14 -18.04
N ARG A 90 -0.76 -6.50 -18.02
CA ARG A 90 -0.18 -5.83 -19.20
C ARG A 90 0.30 -6.82 -20.26
N SER A 91 0.89 -7.95 -19.86
CA SER A 91 1.35 -9.01 -20.78
C SER A 91 0.21 -9.73 -21.50
N ARG A 92 -1.01 -9.75 -20.93
CA ARG A 92 -2.22 -10.31 -21.58
C ARG A 92 -2.90 -9.35 -22.55
N ALA A 93 -2.53 -8.07 -22.54
CA ALA A 93 -3.13 -7.04 -23.38
C ALA A 93 -2.32 -6.76 -24.67
N SER A 94 -1.33 -7.60 -24.97
CA SER A 94 -0.47 -7.55 -26.16
C SER A 94 -0.48 -8.89 -26.87
#